data_AF-A0AAW0UHA4-F1
#
_entry.id   AF-A0AAW0UHA4-F1
#
_cell.length_a   1.000
_cell.length_b   1.000
_cell.length_c   1.000
_cell.angle_alpha   90.00
_cell.angle_beta   90.00
_cell.angle_gamma   90.00
#
_symmetry.space_group_name_H-M   'P 1'
#
loop_
_entity.id
_entity.type
_entity.pdbx_description
1 polymer ?
#
loop_
_entity_poly.entity_id
_entity_poly.type
_entity_poly.pdbx_seq_one_letter_code
_entity_poly.pdbx_strand_id
1 'polypeptide(L)'
;MVGITLEGAYKGLEFYILKPNVTRLTEVEVWCEAAVQIFFSTGICYGSLITLSSYSKFTNNCMRDAFVVTITNCSTSVFFGVVIFSVLGFLANEMGVNVNEVAASGSGLAFVVYPAAISLMPIPQLWSVLFFLMLINVGFGTQFESLRKRKPLVVMGTCISLFLMGLSMCLQGGIYMLEVFVFYSPGVSILIICILQLIAVIGIFANTFLRMASCLASAARV
;
A
#
# COMPACT_ATOMS: atom_id res chain seq x y z
N MET A 1 -14.87 -9.71 -8.32
CA MET A 1 -15.10 -9.92 -9.77
C MET A 1 -16.43 -9.34 -10.28
N VAL A 2 -17.39 -8.96 -9.41
CA VAL A 2 -18.63 -8.28 -9.86
C VAL A 2 -18.37 -7.01 -10.66
N GLY A 3 -17.27 -6.30 -10.39
CA GLY A 3 -16.87 -5.13 -11.20
C GLY A 3 -16.75 -5.42 -12.70
N ILE A 4 -16.33 -6.63 -13.10
CA ILE A 4 -16.14 -6.99 -14.52
C ILE A 4 -17.48 -7.32 -15.19
N THR A 5 -18.47 -7.75 -14.42
CA THR A 5 -19.81 -8.07 -14.95
C THR A 5 -20.68 -6.82 -15.16
N LEU A 6 -20.22 -5.64 -14.74
CA LEU A 6 -20.94 -4.38 -14.89
C LEU A 6 -20.80 -3.82 -16.31
N GLU A 7 -21.85 -3.17 -16.79
CA GLU A 7 -21.87 -2.56 -18.11
C GLU A 7 -20.87 -1.40 -18.19
N GLY A 8 -20.05 -1.34 -19.25
CA GLY A 8 -19.01 -0.32 -19.36
C GLY A 8 -17.70 -0.62 -18.60
N ALA A 9 -17.62 -1.71 -17.83
CA ALA A 9 -16.38 -2.11 -17.15
C ALA A 9 -15.19 -2.27 -18.10
N TYR A 10 -15.45 -2.72 -19.34
CA TYR A 10 -14.43 -2.86 -20.38
C TYR A 10 -13.72 -1.54 -20.72
N LYS A 11 -14.42 -0.39 -20.65
CA LYS A 11 -13.83 0.94 -20.94
C LYS A 11 -12.73 1.28 -19.93
N GLY A 12 -12.95 0.94 -18.67
CA GLY A 12 -11.96 1.13 -17.62
C GLY A 12 -10.77 0.19 -17.76
N LEU A 13 -10.99 -1.06 -18.14
CA LEU A 13 -9.91 -2.02 -18.40
C LEU A 13 -9.08 -1.64 -19.64
N GLU A 14 -9.73 -1.16 -20.69
CA GLU A 14 -9.06 -0.61 -21.87
C GLU A 14 -8.16 0.57 -21.48
N PHE A 15 -8.67 1.48 -20.64
CA PHE A 15 -7.87 2.58 -20.13
C PHE A 15 -6.66 2.12 -19.30
N TYR A 16 -6.85 1.14 -18.41
CA TYR A 16 -5.79 0.65 -17.53
C TYR A 16 -4.68 -0.14 -18.26
N ILE A 17 -5.05 -1.01 -19.22
CA ILE A 17 -4.11 -1.96 -19.84
C ILE A 17 -3.76 -1.59 -21.28
N LEU A 18 -4.73 -1.09 -22.06
CA LEU A 18 -4.62 -0.99 -23.52
C LEU A 18 -4.21 0.41 -24.02
N LYS A 19 -4.16 1.42 -23.14
CA LYS A 19 -3.73 2.79 -23.49
C LYS A 19 -2.44 3.23 -22.76
N PRO A 20 -1.31 2.52 -22.88
CA PRO A 20 -0.06 2.97 -22.30
C PRO A 20 0.46 4.20 -23.05
N ASN A 21 0.66 5.31 -22.33
CA ASN A 21 1.33 6.48 -22.88
C ASN A 21 2.85 6.33 -22.72
N VAL A 22 3.50 5.76 -23.74
CA VAL A 22 4.94 5.49 -23.74
C VAL A 22 5.80 6.76 -23.65
N THR A 23 5.28 7.91 -24.07
CA THR A 23 5.99 9.18 -23.99
C THR A 23 6.26 9.58 -22.54
N ARG A 24 5.35 9.22 -21.61
CA ARG A 24 5.53 9.51 -20.18
C ARG A 24 6.69 8.77 -19.54
N LEU A 25 7.20 7.69 -20.16
CA LEU A 25 8.40 6.99 -19.69
C LEU A 25 9.68 7.84 -19.81
N THR A 26 9.67 8.90 -20.64
CA THR A 26 10.79 9.85 -20.73
C THR A 26 10.83 10.83 -19.57
N GLU A 27 9.74 10.95 -18.81
CA GLU A 27 9.62 11.89 -17.72
C GLU A 27 10.19 11.29 -16.44
N VAL A 28 11.15 11.97 -15.83
CA VAL A 28 11.81 11.51 -14.60
C VAL A 28 10.83 11.36 -13.43
N GLU A 29 9.79 12.19 -13.40
CA GLU A 29 8.74 12.15 -12.38
C GLU A 29 8.06 10.77 -12.30
N VAL A 30 7.77 10.14 -13.44
CA VAL A 30 7.12 8.81 -13.48
C VAL A 30 7.99 7.74 -12.83
N TRP A 31 9.31 7.82 -13.01
CA TRP A 31 10.25 6.88 -12.37
C TRP A 31 10.39 7.13 -10.87
N CYS A 32 10.41 8.41 -10.46
CA CYS A 32 10.41 8.78 -9.05
C CYS A 32 9.14 8.29 -8.33
N GLU A 33 7.96 8.52 -8.91
CA GLU A 33 6.68 8.05 -8.38
C GLU A 33 6.62 6.51 -8.32
N ALA A 34 7.10 5.82 -9.37
CA ALA A 34 7.15 4.36 -9.38
C ALA A 34 8.08 3.81 -8.27
N ALA A 35 9.25 4.42 -8.06
CA ALA A 35 10.17 4.02 -7.01
C ALA A 35 9.53 4.22 -5.62
N VAL A 36 8.98 5.41 -5.37
CA VAL A 36 8.22 5.72 -4.14
C VAL A 36 7.13 4.67 -3.92
N GLN A 37 6.27 4.43 -4.91
CA GLN A 37 5.18 3.46 -4.82
C GLN A 37 5.65 2.07 -4.41
N ILE A 38 6.79 1.57 -4.92
CA ILE A 38 7.33 0.26 -4.56
C ILE A 38 7.88 0.22 -3.13
N PHE A 39 8.60 1.26 -2.69
CA PHE A 39 9.08 1.36 -1.31
C PHE A 39 7.93 1.37 -0.31
N PHE A 40 6.91 2.17 -0.61
CA PHE A 40 5.68 2.27 0.17
C PHE A 40 4.89 0.96 0.19
N SER A 41 4.66 0.37 -0.99
CA SER A 41 3.88 -0.86 -1.13
C SER A 41 4.53 -2.04 -0.43
N THR A 42 5.86 -2.15 -0.49
CA THR A 42 6.57 -3.28 0.12
C THR A 42 6.86 -3.05 1.60
N GLY A 43 6.73 -1.83 2.11
CA GLY A 43 7.00 -1.52 3.51
C GLY A 43 8.48 -1.67 3.90
N ILE A 44 9.39 -1.58 2.94
CA ILE A 44 10.85 -1.67 3.20
C ILE A 44 11.30 -0.39 3.91
N CYS A 45 12.25 -0.49 4.84
CA CYS A 45 12.82 0.61 5.63
C CYS A 45 11.91 1.21 6.73
N TYR A 46 10.68 0.73 6.91
CA TYR A 46 9.79 1.12 8.03
C TYR A 46 10.14 0.43 9.36
N GLY A 47 11.02 -0.58 9.34
CA GLY A 47 11.39 -1.37 10.52
C GLY A 47 10.42 -2.50 10.88
N SER A 48 9.21 -2.52 10.31
CA SER A 48 8.23 -3.61 10.44
C SER A 48 8.78 -4.94 9.93
N LEU A 49 9.28 -4.98 8.69
CA LEU A 49 9.91 -6.19 8.12
C LEU A 49 11.14 -6.67 8.90
N ILE A 50 11.93 -5.75 9.45
CA ILE A 50 13.09 -6.07 10.30
C ILE A 50 12.60 -6.71 11.61
N THR A 51 11.52 -6.16 12.19
CA THR A 51 10.89 -6.68 13.40
C THR A 51 10.27 -8.05 13.15
N LEU A 52 9.53 -8.23 12.06
CA LEU A 52 8.91 -9.50 11.69
C LEU A 52 9.96 -10.58 11.42
N SER A 53 11.02 -10.25 10.67
CA SER A 53 12.13 -11.18 10.41
C SER A 53 12.92 -11.55 11.66
N SER A 54 12.94 -10.69 12.70
CA SER A 54 13.57 -11.02 13.99
C SER A 54 12.84 -12.14 14.76
N TYR A 55 11.57 -12.39 14.44
CA TYR A 55 10.78 -13.50 15.00
C TYR A 55 10.89 -14.80 14.17
N SER A 56 11.49 -14.74 12.98
CA SER A 56 11.67 -15.92 12.12
C SER A 56 12.73 -16.87 12.68
N LYS A 57 12.56 -18.17 12.40
CA LYS A 57 13.58 -19.18 12.74
C LYS A 57 14.87 -18.90 11.98
N PHE A 58 16.02 -19.17 12.61
CA PHE A 58 17.33 -18.92 12.00
C PHE A 58 17.58 -19.78 10.74
N THR A 59 17.00 -20.98 10.65
CA THR A 59 17.09 -21.86 9.47
C THR A 59 16.05 -21.56 8.40
N ASN A 60 15.23 -20.52 8.59
CA ASN A 60 14.18 -20.18 7.62
C ASN A 60 14.79 -19.63 6.33
N ASN A 61 14.22 -20.02 5.18
CA ASN A 61 14.68 -19.55 3.88
C ASN A 61 14.16 -18.14 3.58
N CYS A 62 14.83 -17.13 4.13
CA CYS A 62 14.47 -15.73 3.96
C CYS A 62 14.50 -15.26 2.49
N MET A 63 15.33 -15.87 1.64
CA MET A 63 15.39 -15.54 0.21
C MET A 63 14.10 -15.94 -0.51
N ARG A 64 13.59 -17.15 -0.23
CA ARG A 64 12.31 -17.61 -0.78
C ARG A 64 11.17 -16.70 -0.32
N ASP A 65 11.13 -16.36 0.97
CA ASP A 65 10.10 -15.50 1.53
C ASP A 65 10.14 -14.11 0.89
N ALA A 66 11.32 -13.53 0.70
CA ALA A 66 11.47 -12.25 0.01
C ALA A 66 10.88 -12.29 -1.41
N PHE A 67 11.20 -13.31 -2.21
CA PHE A 67 10.63 -13.46 -3.55
C PHE A 67 9.11 -13.63 -3.53
N VAL A 68 8.59 -14.48 -2.64
CA VAL A 68 7.14 -14.74 -2.52
C VAL A 68 6.41 -13.45 -2.11
N VAL A 69 6.93 -12.72 -1.12
CA VAL A 69 6.33 -11.45 -0.66
C VAL A 69 6.30 -10.42 -1.77
N THR A 70 7.42 -10.21 -2.49
CA THR A 70 7.48 -9.22 -3.57
C THR A 70 6.55 -9.58 -4.73
N ILE A 71 6.55 -10.84 -5.18
CA ILE A 71 5.67 -11.29 -6.27
C ILE A 71 4.20 -11.15 -5.85
N THR A 72 3.85 -11.64 -4.66
CA THR A 72 2.48 -11.57 -4.15
C THR A 72 2.03 -10.11 -4.00
N ASN A 73 2.88 -9.22 -3.50
CA ASN A 73 2.59 -7.79 -3.41
C ASN A 73 2.27 -7.20 -4.80
N CYS A 74 3.15 -7.38 -5.78
CA CYS A 74 2.95 -6.85 -7.13
C CYS A 74 1.72 -7.45 -7.81
N SER A 75 1.51 -8.77 -7.71
CA SER A 75 0.33 -9.44 -8.27
C SER A 75 -0.96 -8.94 -7.63
N THR A 76 -0.95 -8.72 -6.32
CA THR A 76 -2.10 -8.17 -5.59
C THR A 76 -2.40 -6.75 -6.04
N SER A 77 -1.38 -5.91 -6.24
CA SER A 77 -1.54 -4.54 -6.77
C SER A 77 -2.15 -4.54 -8.17
N VAL A 78 -1.68 -5.41 -9.08
CA VAL A 78 -2.24 -5.53 -10.43
C VAL A 78 -3.69 -6.02 -10.38
N PHE A 79 -3.97 -7.02 -9.55
CA PHE A 79 -5.33 -7.54 -9.36
C PHE A 79 -6.29 -6.44 -8.85
N PHE A 80 -5.89 -5.68 -7.83
CA PHE A 80 -6.69 -4.56 -7.35
C PHE A 80 -6.81 -3.43 -8.39
N GLY A 81 -5.80 -3.20 -9.22
CA GLY A 81 -5.88 -2.30 -10.37
C GLY A 81 -7.02 -2.70 -11.32
N VAL A 82 -7.09 -3.97 -11.70
CA VAL A 82 -8.20 -4.50 -12.54
C VAL A 82 -9.56 -4.29 -11.86
N VAL A 83 -9.66 -4.56 -10.55
CA VAL A 83 -10.90 -4.36 -9.79
C VAL A 83 -11.31 -2.88 -9.79
N ILE A 84 -10.39 -1.97 -9.47
CA ILE A 84 -10.62 -0.52 -9.43
C ILE A 84 -11.07 0.01 -10.79
N PHE A 85 -10.30 -0.27 -11.83
CA PHE A 85 -10.60 0.25 -13.15
C PHE A 85 -11.88 -0.36 -13.75
N SER A 86 -12.25 -1.59 -13.41
CA SER A 86 -13.55 -2.14 -13.83
C SER A 86 -14.74 -1.35 -13.26
N VAL A 87 -14.67 -0.97 -11.98
CA VAL A 87 -15.72 -0.17 -11.32
C VAL A 87 -15.72 1.28 -11.81
N LEU A 88 -14.54 1.87 -12.06
CA LEU A 88 -14.44 3.20 -12.66
C LEU A 88 -15.00 3.24 -14.09
N GLY A 89 -14.78 2.18 -14.88
CA GLY A 89 -15.35 2.06 -16.23
C GLY A 89 -16.87 2.04 -16.22
N PHE A 90 -17.47 1.29 -15.29
CA PHE A 90 -18.91 1.30 -15.04
C PHE A 90 -19.42 2.69 -14.66
N LEU A 91 -18.79 3.34 -13.67
CA LEU A 91 -19.20 4.67 -13.23
C LEU A 91 -19.08 5.72 -14.35
N ALA A 92 -18.01 5.68 -15.14
CA ALA A 92 -17.83 6.55 -16.31
C ALA A 92 -18.92 6.32 -17.36
N ASN A 93 -19.32 5.06 -17.58
CA ASN A 93 -20.38 4.72 -18.51
C ASN A 93 -21.75 5.23 -18.05
N GLU A 94 -22.08 5.07 -16.77
CA GLU A 94 -23.34 5.56 -16.17
C GLU A 94 -23.43 7.09 -16.18
N MET A 95 -22.32 7.79 -15.92
CA MET A 95 -22.30 9.25 -15.92
C MET A 95 -22.08 9.86 -17.32
N GLY A 96 -21.83 9.05 -18.35
CA GLY A 96 -21.57 9.53 -19.70
C GLY A 96 -20.29 10.34 -19.86
N VAL A 97 -19.30 10.13 -18.98
CA VAL A 97 -18.01 10.85 -18.96
C VAL A 97 -16.84 9.92 -19.31
N ASN A 98 -15.65 10.47 -19.52
CA ASN A 98 -14.46 9.65 -19.75
C ASN A 98 -13.92 9.06 -18.44
N VAL A 99 -13.23 7.91 -18.53
CA VAL A 99 -12.60 7.26 -17.37
C VAL A 99 -11.60 8.19 -16.66
N ASN A 100 -10.93 9.07 -17.40
CA ASN A 100 -9.96 10.03 -16.87
C ASN A 100 -10.59 11.05 -15.90
N GLU A 101 -11.87 11.35 -16.08
CA GLU A 101 -12.59 12.34 -15.26
C GLU A 101 -13.04 11.76 -13.92
N VAL A 102 -13.24 10.43 -13.87
CA VAL A 102 -13.64 9.72 -12.64
C VAL A 102 -12.45 9.08 -11.90
N ALA A 103 -11.30 8.95 -12.57
CA ALA A 103 -10.07 8.45 -11.98
C ALA A 103 -9.42 9.51 -11.08
N ALA A 104 -10.04 9.79 -9.94
CA ALA A 104 -9.43 10.58 -8.88
C ALA A 104 -8.25 9.84 -8.24
N SER A 105 -7.28 10.58 -7.71
CA SER A 105 -6.13 10.02 -6.96
C SER A 105 -6.35 10.11 -5.44
N GLY A 106 -5.69 9.22 -4.70
CA GLY A 106 -5.64 9.30 -3.23
C GLY A 106 -6.95 8.93 -2.52
N SER A 107 -7.21 9.58 -1.38
CA SER A 107 -8.34 9.29 -0.49
C SER A 107 -9.70 9.58 -1.13
N GLY A 108 -9.77 10.56 -2.05
CA GLY A 108 -11.00 10.89 -2.79
C GLY A 108 -11.52 9.73 -3.64
N LEU A 109 -10.63 8.91 -4.19
CA LEU A 109 -11.01 7.71 -4.95
C LEU A 109 -11.79 6.72 -4.07
N ALA A 110 -11.28 6.45 -2.86
CA ALA A 110 -11.85 5.46 -1.96
C ALA A 110 -13.13 5.95 -1.26
N PHE A 111 -13.23 7.24 -0.93
CA PHE A 111 -14.32 7.77 -0.10
C PHE A 111 -15.37 8.60 -0.83
N VAL A 112 -15.15 8.97 -2.10
CA VAL A 112 -16.12 9.71 -2.91
C VAL A 112 -16.52 8.89 -4.13
N VAL A 113 -15.54 8.55 -4.97
CA VAL A 113 -15.80 7.90 -6.27
C VAL A 113 -16.35 6.48 -6.09
N TYR A 114 -15.75 5.70 -5.20
CA TYR A 114 -16.17 4.32 -4.96
C TYR A 114 -17.58 4.18 -4.34
N PRO A 115 -17.94 4.92 -3.27
CA PRO A 115 -19.29 4.92 -2.75
C PRO A 115 -20.33 5.38 -3.78
N ALA A 116 -19.98 6.35 -4.64
CA ALA A 116 -20.83 6.77 -5.76
C ALA A 116 -21.02 5.67 -6.81
N ALA A 117 -19.99 4.88 -7.12
CA ALA A 117 -20.15 3.72 -7.99
C ALA A 117 -21.00 2.61 -7.34
N ILE A 118 -20.80 2.35 -6.05
CA ILE A 118 -21.53 1.32 -5.30
C ILE A 118 -23.02 1.63 -5.21
N SER A 119 -23.42 2.90 -5.09
CA SER A 119 -24.83 3.29 -5.01
C SER A 119 -25.63 2.98 -6.27
N LEU A 120 -24.95 2.81 -7.41
CA LEU A 120 -25.53 2.45 -8.71
C LEU A 120 -25.56 0.94 -8.97
N MET A 121 -24.89 0.13 -8.13
CA MET A 121 -24.87 -1.33 -8.28
C MET A 121 -26.13 -1.99 -7.72
N PRO A 122 -26.49 -3.21 -8.17
CA PRO A 122 -27.58 -3.96 -7.55
C PRO A 122 -27.22 -4.34 -6.10
N ILE A 123 -28.15 -4.12 -5.17
CA ILE A 123 -27.99 -4.35 -3.71
C ILE A 123 -26.82 -3.52 -3.13
N PRO A 124 -26.85 -2.16 -3.21
CA PRO A 124 -25.75 -1.30 -2.77
C PRO A 124 -25.29 -1.53 -1.32
N GLN A 125 -26.23 -1.86 -0.44
CA GLN A 125 -25.99 -2.02 0.99
C GLN A 125 -24.98 -3.14 1.28
N LEU A 126 -25.07 -4.26 0.55
CA LEU A 126 -24.14 -5.39 0.70
C LEU A 126 -22.73 -4.97 0.29
N TRP A 127 -22.59 -4.30 -0.85
CA TRP A 127 -21.30 -3.88 -1.39
C TRP A 127 -20.63 -2.79 -0.56
N SER A 128 -21.40 -1.82 -0.04
CA SER A 128 -20.87 -0.81 0.88
C SER A 128 -20.31 -1.45 2.16
N VAL A 129 -21.04 -2.38 2.78
CA VAL A 129 -20.56 -3.07 3.98
C VAL A 129 -19.27 -3.83 3.71
N LEU A 130 -19.22 -4.61 2.62
CA LEU A 130 -18.02 -5.36 2.24
C LEU A 130 -16.82 -4.45 1.94
N PHE A 131 -17.04 -3.33 1.25
CA PHE A 131 -15.99 -2.36 0.90
C PHE A 131 -15.42 -1.67 2.14
N PHE A 132 -16.27 -1.14 3.02
CA PHE A 132 -15.79 -0.49 4.25
C PHE A 132 -15.18 -1.48 5.23
N LEU A 133 -15.72 -2.71 5.32
CA LEU A 133 -15.12 -3.78 6.13
C LEU A 133 -13.75 -4.18 5.59
N MET A 134 -13.55 -4.22 4.27
CA MET A 134 -12.23 -4.38 3.65
C MET A 134 -11.29 -3.25 4.07
N LEU A 135 -11.70 -1.98 3.93
CA LEU A 135 -10.86 -0.83 4.32
C LEU A 135 -10.45 -0.89 5.80
N ILE A 136 -11.39 -1.28 6.67
CA ILE A 136 -11.14 -1.47 8.10
C ILE A 136 -10.12 -2.60 8.33
N ASN A 137 -10.28 -3.75 7.68
CA ASN A 137 -9.34 -4.88 7.81
C ASN A 137 -7.94 -4.52 7.29
N VAL A 138 -7.84 -3.77 6.20
CA VAL A 138 -6.57 -3.25 5.67
C VAL A 138 -5.92 -2.31 6.69
N GLY A 139 -6.68 -1.40 7.30
CA GLY A 139 -6.18 -0.47 8.31
C GLY A 139 -5.78 -1.14 9.63
N PHE A 140 -6.48 -2.20 10.03
CA PHE A 140 -6.14 -2.96 11.24
C PHE A 140 -4.95 -3.91 11.03
N GLY A 141 -4.87 -4.57 9.87
CA GLY A 141 -3.83 -5.55 9.56
C GLY A 141 -2.40 -5.01 9.66
N THR A 142 -2.21 -3.70 9.47
CA THR A 142 -0.90 -3.02 9.56
C THR A 142 -0.53 -2.56 10.98
N GLN A 143 -1.48 -2.51 11.92
CA GLN A 143 -1.26 -1.99 13.27
C GLN A 143 -0.98 -3.10 14.30
N PHE A 144 -1.37 -4.34 14.01
CA PHE A 144 -1.22 -5.48 14.92
C PHE A 144 0.09 -6.24 14.70
N GLU A 145 1.24 -5.57 14.82
CA GLU A 145 2.52 -6.28 14.99
C GLU A 145 2.77 -6.59 16.48
N SER A 146 3.22 -7.82 16.73
CA SER A 146 3.21 -8.50 18.03
C SER A 146 3.91 -7.72 19.15
N LEU A 147 3.14 -7.27 20.13
CA LEU A 147 3.63 -6.55 21.31
C LEU A 147 4.11 -7.53 22.40
N ARG A 148 5.38 -7.38 22.79
CA ARG A 148 6.09 -8.24 23.76
C ARG A 148 5.49 -8.17 25.17
N LYS A 149 5.62 -9.28 25.93
CA LYS A 149 5.09 -9.59 27.29
C LYS A 149 5.36 -8.57 28.43
N ARG A 150 6.05 -7.45 28.20
CA ARG A 150 6.22 -6.38 29.19
C ARG A 150 5.99 -5.03 28.51
N LYS A 151 4.93 -4.34 28.95
CA LYS A 151 4.62 -2.90 28.81
C LYS A 151 3.23 -2.62 28.18
N PRO A 152 2.12 -3.15 28.71
CA PRO A 152 0.80 -2.60 28.41
C PRO A 152 0.74 -1.08 28.64
N LEU A 153 1.55 -0.55 29.56
CA LEU A 153 1.73 0.89 29.80
C LEU A 153 2.33 1.68 28.63
N VAL A 154 3.33 1.15 27.92
CA VAL A 154 3.90 1.86 26.75
C VAL A 154 2.94 1.82 25.58
N VAL A 155 2.28 0.67 25.37
CA VAL A 155 1.24 0.52 24.35
C VAL A 155 0.09 1.47 24.61
N MET A 156 -0.41 1.52 25.85
CA MET A 156 -1.46 2.43 26.27
C MET A 156 -1.03 3.89 26.08
N GLY A 157 0.21 4.24 26.46
CA GLY A 157 0.77 5.57 26.20
C GLY A 157 0.80 5.93 24.72
N THR A 158 1.28 5.02 23.86
CA THR A 158 1.32 5.23 22.41
C THR A 158 -0.08 5.31 21.79
N CYS A 159 -1.03 4.49 22.24
CA CYS A 159 -2.41 4.53 21.77
C CYS A 159 -3.09 5.84 22.17
N ILE A 160 -2.88 6.31 23.41
CA ILE A 160 -3.42 7.60 23.88
C ILE A 160 -2.80 8.75 23.07
N SER A 161 -1.48 8.75 22.84
CA SER A 161 -0.85 9.79 22.02
C SER A 161 -1.36 9.79 20.58
N LEU A 162 -1.48 8.61 19.95
CA LEU A 162 -2.00 8.48 18.59
C LEU A 162 -3.48 8.88 18.50
N PHE A 163 -4.28 8.56 19.52
CA PHE A 163 -5.68 8.98 19.59
C PHE A 163 -5.79 10.51 19.70
N LEU A 164 -5.00 11.15 20.55
CA LEU A 164 -4.99 12.62 20.69
C LEU A 164 -4.54 13.31 19.39
N MET A 165 -3.54 12.78 18.70
CA MET A 165 -3.13 13.28 17.39
C MET A 165 -4.21 13.04 16.33
N GLY A 166 -4.86 11.87 16.35
CA GLY A 166 -5.96 11.51 15.45
C GLY A 166 -7.19 12.43 15.60
N LEU A 167 -7.49 12.90 16.82
CA LEU A 167 -8.60 13.84 17.06
C LEU A 167 -8.45 15.13 16.23
N SER A 168 -7.21 15.59 16.00
CA SER A 168 -6.97 16.77 15.16
C SER A 168 -7.45 16.57 13.72
N MET A 169 -7.41 15.33 13.22
CA MET A 169 -7.85 14.94 11.88
C MET A 169 -9.36 14.67 11.79
N CYS A 170 -10.08 14.65 12.93
CA CYS A 170 -11.54 14.48 12.97
C CYS A 170 -12.31 15.81 12.98
N LEU A 171 -11.63 16.96 13.04
CA LEU A 171 -12.24 18.29 13.01
C LEU A 171 -12.74 18.64 11.59
N GLN A 172 -13.53 19.71 11.44
CA GLN A 172 -14.11 20.13 10.15
C GLN A 172 -13.09 20.37 9.02
N GLY A 173 -11.84 20.72 9.36
CA GLY A 173 -10.72 20.86 8.41
C GLY A 173 -9.78 19.65 8.35
N GLY A 174 -10.19 18.51 8.94
CA GLY A 174 -9.34 17.35 9.13
C GLY A 174 -8.83 16.70 7.85
N ILE A 175 -9.59 16.80 6.75
CA ILE A 175 -9.17 16.27 5.44
C ILE A 175 -7.89 16.95 4.94
N TYR A 176 -7.74 18.27 5.17
CA TYR A 176 -6.54 19.01 4.80
C TYR A 176 -5.34 18.61 5.66
N MET A 177 -5.55 18.42 6.96
CA MET A 177 -4.52 17.89 7.87
C MET A 177 -4.07 16.49 7.45
N LEU A 178 -5.02 15.63 7.05
CA LEU A 178 -4.74 14.28 6.58
C LEU A 178 -3.97 14.30 5.26
N GLU A 179 -4.33 15.17 4.32
CA GLU A 179 -3.65 15.30 3.04
C GLU A 179 -2.21 15.80 3.21
N VAL A 180 -1.99 16.82 4.03
CA VAL A 180 -0.66 17.31 4.40
C VAL A 180 0.15 16.20 5.07
N PHE A 181 -0.45 15.47 6.03
CA PHE A 181 0.23 14.37 6.71
C PHE A 181 0.61 13.24 5.74
N VAL A 182 -0.29 12.82 4.86
CA VAL A 182 -0.04 11.76 3.88
C VAL A 182 1.03 12.17 2.86
N PHE A 183 1.05 13.44 2.45
CA PHE A 183 2.03 13.93 1.47
C PHE A 183 3.43 14.09 2.08
N TYR A 184 3.52 14.71 3.27
CA TYR A 184 4.81 15.06 3.88
C TYR A 184 5.38 13.99 4.82
N SER A 185 4.56 13.21 5.52
CA SER A 185 5.07 12.32 6.57
C SER A 185 5.90 11.15 6.03
N PRO A 186 5.50 10.44 4.97
CA PRO A 186 6.26 9.28 4.54
C PRO A 186 7.02 9.50 3.22
N GLY A 187 6.64 10.48 2.38
CA GLY A 187 7.11 10.60 0.99
C GLY A 187 8.63 10.76 0.87
N VAL A 188 9.17 11.88 1.34
CA VAL A 188 10.61 12.20 1.21
C VAL A 188 11.43 11.52 2.31
N SER A 189 10.89 11.43 3.52
CA SER A 189 11.61 10.90 4.69
C SER A 189 12.05 9.44 4.51
N ILE A 190 11.21 8.60 3.90
CA ILE A 190 11.49 7.17 3.75
C ILE A 190 12.55 6.91 2.70
N LEU A 191 12.55 7.67 1.61
CA LEU A 191 13.60 7.59 0.61
C LEU A 191 14.97 7.92 1.22
N ILE A 192 15.05 8.97 2.04
CA ILE A 192 16.29 9.35 2.73
C ILE A 192 16.71 8.24 3.71
N ILE A 193 15.79 7.73 4.53
CA ILE A 193 16.09 6.62 5.45
C ILE A 193 16.58 5.39 4.69
N CYS A 194 15.95 5.05 3.56
CA CYS A 194 16.34 3.92 2.73
C CYS A 194 17.76 4.09 2.18
N ILE A 195 18.09 5.26 1.63
CA ILE A 195 19.43 5.55 1.10
C ILE A 195 20.46 5.44 2.23
N LEU A 196 20.19 6.03 3.40
CA LEU A 196 21.09 5.95 4.56
C LEU A 196 21.27 4.52 5.06
N GLN A 197 20.21 3.71 5.11
CA GLN A 197 20.30 2.29 5.48
C GLN A 197 21.13 1.50 4.46
N LEU A 198 20.95 1.73 3.17
CA LEU A 198 21.74 1.09 2.12
C LEU A 198 23.22 1.44 2.24
N ILE A 199 23.54 2.73 2.42
CA ILE A 199 24.92 3.20 2.62
C ILE A 199 25.53 2.57 3.88
N ALA A 200 24.78 2.51 4.99
CA ALA A 200 25.28 1.90 6.23
C ALA A 200 25.56 0.40 6.05
N VAL A 201 24.66 -0.36 5.41
CA VAL A 201 24.83 -1.80 5.20
C VAL A 201 25.98 -2.10 4.24
N ILE A 202 26.07 -1.39 3.12
CA ILE A 202 27.10 -1.62 2.10
C ILE A 202 28.45 -1.03 2.53
N GLY A 203 28.48 0.16 3.12
CA GLY A 203 29.71 0.84 3.48
C GLY A 203 30.36 0.33 4.75
N ILE A 204 29.58 0.14 5.83
CA ILE A 204 30.11 -0.16 7.17
C ILE A 204 30.05 -1.67 7.45
N PHE A 205 28.99 -2.35 7.02
CA PHE A 205 28.71 -3.73 7.41
C PHE A 205 28.88 -4.77 6.30
N ALA A 206 29.34 -4.41 5.09
CA ALA A 206 29.31 -5.31 3.93
C ALA A 206 29.96 -6.68 4.18
N ASN A 207 31.17 -6.72 4.73
CA ASN A 207 31.87 -7.98 4.98
C ASN A 207 31.15 -8.86 6.01
N THR A 208 30.59 -8.26 7.05
CA THR A 208 29.81 -8.97 8.08
C THR A 208 28.48 -9.46 7.52
N PHE A 209 27.80 -8.63 6.73
CA PHE A 209 26.53 -8.95 6.08
C PHE A 209 26.68 -10.13 5.11
N LEU A 210 27.71 -10.12 4.26
CA LEU A 210 27.99 -11.22 3.32
C LEU A 210 28.27 -12.55 4.03
N ARG A 211 28.98 -12.51 5.17
CA ARG A 211 29.23 -13.70 6.01
C ARG A 211 27.95 -14.23 6.67
N MET A 212 27.09 -13.34 7.15
CA MET A 212 25.79 -13.73 7.73
C MET A 212 24.85 -14.29 6.66
N ALA A 213 24.80 -13.67 5.48
CA ALA A 213 23.97 -14.11 4.37
C ALA A 213 24.37 -15.52 3.88
N SER A 214 25.67 -15.81 3.78
CA SER A 214 26.15 -17.14 3.40
C SER A 214 25.88 -18.20 4.46
N CYS A 215 25.96 -17.84 5.75
CA CYS A 215 25.60 -18.72 6.86
C CYS A 215 24.08 -19.03 6.87
N LEU A 216 23.22 -18.04 6.63
CA LEU A 216 21.78 -18.24 6.51
C LEU A 216 21.41 -19.08 5.27
N ALA A 217 22.05 -18.83 4.13
CA ALA A 217 21.82 -19.58 2.90
C ALA A 217 22.32 -21.03 2.93
N SER A 218 23.26 -21.35 3.83
CA SER A 218 23.69 -22.73 4.09
C SER A 218 22.78 -23.40 5.13
N ALA A 219 22.39 -22.69 6.19
CA ALA A 219 21.45 -23.19 7.20
C ALA A 219 20.05 -23.48 6.64
N ALA A 220 19.60 -22.74 5.63
CA ALA A 220 18.30 -22.94 4.98
C ALA A 220 18.28 -24.08 3.95
N ARG A 221 19.43 -24.69 3.64
CA ARG A 221 19.55 -25.86 2.73
C ARG A 221 19.52 -27.21 3.47
N VAL A 222 19.56 -27.20 4.80
CA VAL A 222 19.47 -28.36 5.69
C VAL A 222 18.04 -28.47 6.23
#